data_AF-A0A7S3S8C5-F1
#
_entry.id   AF-A0A7S3S8C5-F1
#
_cell.length_a   1.000
_cell.length_b   1.000
_cell.length_c   1.000
_cell.angle_alpha   90.00
_cell.angle_beta   90.00
_cell.angle_gamma   90.00
#
_symmetry.space_group_name_H-M   'P 1'
#
loop_
_entity.id
_entity.type
_entity.pdbx_description
1 polymer ?
#
loop_
_entity_poly.entity_id
_entity_poly.type
_entity_poly.pdbx_seq_one_letter_code
_entity_poly.pdbx_strand_id
1 'polypeptide(L)'
;TMCASGTAAVFRVFLMPIDAWKTTKQVEGKEGLQKLIEKTKKHPTALWQGALGAMTATWVGHYPWFYTNNQLREVLPDFDFAYGKYVRNAFIGFCSAAVSDTCSNSLRVLKTTRQTSLEPVGYLESARTIIAKDGYAGLFGRGLGTRIMTNGVQGALFTIGWKAISEMLNK
;
A
#
# COMPACT_ATOMS: atom_id res chain seq x y z
N THR A 1 -7.22 -11.73 -12.67
CA THR A 1 -6.40 -10.78 -11.90
C THR A 1 -6.52 -9.34 -12.37
N MET A 2 -6.35 -9.02 -13.66
CA MET A 2 -6.34 -7.64 -14.15
C MET A 2 -7.64 -6.85 -13.91
N CYS A 3 -8.81 -7.44 -14.19
CA CYS A 3 -10.10 -6.79 -13.93
C CYS A 3 -10.34 -6.54 -12.44
N ALA A 4 -10.03 -7.51 -11.58
CA ALA A 4 -10.10 -7.35 -10.12
C ALA A 4 -9.18 -6.23 -9.61
N SER A 5 -7.95 -6.14 -10.13
CA SER A 5 -7.03 -5.04 -9.82
C SER A 5 -7.59 -3.68 -10.28
N GLY A 6 -8.28 -3.63 -11.43
CA GLY A 6 -8.93 -2.42 -11.94
C GLY A 6 -10.09 -1.96 -11.06
N THR A 7 -10.99 -2.87 -10.69
CA THR A 7 -12.11 -2.56 -9.78
C THR A 7 -11.60 -2.10 -8.41
N ALA A 8 -10.58 -2.77 -7.86
CA ALA A 8 -9.95 -2.37 -6.60
C ALA A 8 -9.33 -0.96 -6.67
N ALA A 9 -8.73 -0.62 -7.82
CA ALA A 9 -8.19 0.72 -8.05
C ALA A 9 -9.30 1.78 -8.09
N VAL A 10 -10.38 1.55 -8.84
CA VAL A 10 -11.52 2.48 -8.91
C VAL A 10 -12.19 2.65 -7.54
N PHE A 11 -12.32 1.57 -6.78
CA PHE A 11 -12.90 1.63 -5.44
C PHE A 11 -12.14 2.60 -4.51
N ARG A 12 -10.80 2.73 -4.68
CA ARG A 12 -10.02 3.70 -3.91
C ARG A 12 -10.43 5.14 -4.13
N VAL A 13 -10.96 5.50 -5.29
CA VAL A 13 -11.39 6.88 -5.58
C VAL A 13 -12.51 7.30 -4.63
N PHE A 14 -13.41 6.39 -4.27
CA PHE A 14 -14.48 6.64 -3.30
C PHE A 14 -13.94 6.79 -1.87
N LEU A 15 -12.83 6.11 -1.55
CA LEU A 15 -12.21 6.17 -0.22
C LEU A 15 -11.21 7.32 -0.06
N MET A 16 -10.87 8.03 -1.14
CA MET A 16 -9.88 9.12 -1.13
C MET A 16 -10.15 10.22 -0.09
N PRO A 17 -11.40 10.68 0.15
CA PRO A 17 -11.66 11.69 1.19
C PRO A 17 -11.23 11.25 2.59
N ILE A 18 -11.50 9.99 2.95
CA ILE A 18 -11.12 9.41 4.25
C ILE A 18 -9.59 9.23 4.31
N ASP A 19 -9.00 8.76 3.22
CA ASP A 19 -7.56 8.58 3.10
C ASP A 19 -6.79 9.91 3.15
N ALA A 20 -7.32 10.98 2.57
CA ALA A 20 -6.77 12.33 2.66
C ALA A 20 -6.76 12.82 4.10
N TRP A 21 -7.88 12.67 4.81
CA TRP A 21 -7.92 13.01 6.24
C TRP A 21 -6.89 12.23 7.06
N LYS A 22 -6.85 10.90 6.91
CA LYS A 22 -5.90 10.03 7.61
C LYS A 22 -4.45 10.43 7.31
N THR A 23 -4.12 10.61 6.03
CA THR A 23 -2.74 10.86 5.57
C THR A 23 -2.27 12.25 6.00
N THR A 24 -3.12 13.28 5.86
CA THR A 24 -2.78 14.63 6.32
C THR A 24 -2.61 14.67 7.84
N LYS A 25 -3.47 13.99 8.61
CA LYS A 25 -3.29 13.87 10.07
C LYS A 25 -2.01 13.13 10.46
N GLN A 26 -1.61 12.10 9.70
CA GLN A 26 -0.37 11.36 9.96
C GLN A 26 0.90 12.21 9.75
N VAL A 27 0.88 13.16 8.81
CA VAL A 27 2.03 14.02 8.50
C VAL A 27 2.04 15.32 9.32
N GLU A 28 0.89 15.99 9.40
CA GLU A 28 0.76 17.32 10.03
C GLU A 28 0.35 17.24 11.52
N GLY A 29 0.10 16.04 12.04
CA GLY A 29 -0.27 15.84 13.44
C GLY A 29 -1.64 16.42 13.78
N LYS A 30 -1.74 17.11 14.93
CA LYS A 30 -3.01 17.63 15.49
C LYS A 30 -3.70 18.64 14.57
N GLU A 31 -2.93 19.41 13.80
CA GLU A 31 -3.43 20.46 12.91
C GLU A 31 -3.89 19.93 11.54
N GLY A 32 -3.67 18.64 11.24
CA GLY A 32 -3.89 18.11 9.89
C GLY A 32 -5.32 18.23 9.38
N LEU A 33 -6.33 18.11 10.25
CA LEU A 33 -7.73 18.30 9.83
C LEU A 33 -8.02 19.76 9.48
N GLN A 34 -7.52 20.71 10.27
CA GLN A 34 -7.70 22.13 10.00
C GLN A 34 -7.06 22.52 8.67
N LYS A 35 -5.80 22.11 8.45
CA LYS A 35 -5.08 22.36 7.19
C LYS A 35 -5.79 21.72 5.99
N LEU A 36 -6.34 20.51 6.13
CA LEU A 36 -7.11 19.86 5.06
C LEU A 36 -8.40 20.61 4.74
N ILE A 37 -9.13 21.10 5.75
CA ILE A 37 -10.34 21.90 5.56
C ILE A 37 -10.00 23.22 4.85
N GLU A 38 -8.98 23.93 5.30
CA GLU A 38 -8.52 25.17 4.67
C GLU A 38 -8.12 24.96 3.21
N LYS A 39 -7.40 23.87 2.93
CA LYS A 39 -7.03 23.46 1.56
C LYS A 39 -8.25 23.13 0.71
N THR A 40 -9.24 22.42 1.27
CA THR A 40 -10.47 22.02 0.56
C THR A 40 -11.37 23.23 0.27
N LYS A 41 -11.41 24.22 1.17
CA LYS A 41 -12.11 25.49 0.93
C LYS A 41 -11.52 26.27 -0.25
N LYS A 42 -10.20 26.25 -0.43
CA LYS A 42 -9.51 26.87 -1.57
C LYS A 42 -9.61 26.05 -2.84
N HIS A 43 -9.54 24.72 -2.71
CA HIS A 43 -9.56 23.77 -3.82
C HIS A 43 -10.52 22.60 -3.51
N PRO A 44 -11.76 22.61 -4.01
CA PRO A 44 -12.77 21.57 -3.70
C PRO A 44 -12.32 20.14 -4.05
N THR A 45 -11.41 19.99 -5.02
CA THR A 45 -10.84 18.70 -5.44
C THR A 45 -9.65 18.24 -4.58
N ALA A 46 -9.27 18.98 -3.52
CA ALA A 46 -8.14 18.68 -2.66
C ALA A 46 -8.21 17.27 -2.04
N LEU A 47 -9.41 16.79 -1.71
CA LEU A 47 -9.64 15.46 -1.14
C LEU A 47 -9.28 14.31 -2.10
N TRP A 48 -9.24 14.58 -3.41
CA TRP A 48 -8.85 13.61 -4.44
C TRP A 48 -7.43 13.84 -4.97
N GLN A 49 -6.68 14.78 -4.39
CA GLN A 49 -5.28 14.94 -4.77
C GLN A 49 -4.49 13.67 -4.42
N GLY A 50 -3.82 13.12 -5.42
CA GLY A 50 -3.14 11.83 -5.29
C GLY A 50 -3.97 10.62 -5.72
N ALA A 51 -5.25 10.78 -6.10
CA ALA A 51 -6.14 9.67 -6.46
C ALA A 51 -5.56 8.77 -7.57
N LEU A 52 -5.06 9.35 -8.67
CA LEU A 52 -4.41 8.58 -9.75
C LEU A 52 -3.20 7.78 -9.23
N GLY A 53 -2.37 8.40 -8.40
CA GLY A 53 -1.24 7.73 -7.74
C GLY A 53 -1.69 6.59 -6.83
N ALA A 54 -2.78 6.78 -6.09
CA ALA A 54 -3.37 5.75 -5.24
C ALA A 54 -3.92 4.58 -6.07
N MET A 55 -4.63 4.87 -7.16
CA MET A 55 -5.16 3.90 -8.11
C MET A 55 -4.05 3.06 -8.73
N THR A 56 -3.06 3.72 -9.36
CA THR A 56 -1.92 3.07 -10.01
C THR A 56 -1.09 2.29 -9.01
N ALA A 57 -0.88 2.81 -7.79
CA ALA A 57 -0.19 2.07 -6.74
C ALA A 57 -0.94 0.80 -6.32
N THR A 58 -2.28 0.81 -6.24
CA THR A 58 -3.03 -0.44 -6.00
C THR A 58 -2.92 -1.39 -7.18
N TRP A 59 -3.04 -0.90 -8.40
CA TRP A 59 -2.96 -1.78 -9.57
C TRP A 59 -1.58 -2.45 -9.68
N VAL A 60 -0.50 -1.65 -9.58
CA VAL A 60 0.90 -2.10 -9.61
C VAL A 60 1.32 -2.88 -8.37
N GLY A 61 0.61 -2.77 -7.24
CA GLY A 61 0.84 -3.67 -6.09
C GLY A 61 0.08 -4.98 -6.24
N HIS A 62 -1.20 -4.90 -6.57
CA HIS A 62 -2.12 -6.03 -6.61
C HIS A 62 -1.73 -7.03 -7.71
N TYR A 63 -1.44 -6.55 -8.93
CA TYR A 63 -1.08 -7.45 -10.02
C TYR A 63 0.18 -8.30 -9.73
N PRO A 64 1.35 -7.72 -9.37
CA PRO A 64 2.54 -8.50 -9.03
C PRO A 64 2.35 -9.40 -7.81
N TRP A 65 1.54 -8.99 -6.82
CA TRP A 65 1.22 -9.84 -5.69
C TRP A 65 0.58 -11.15 -6.15
N PHE A 66 -0.51 -11.08 -6.92
CA PHE A 66 -1.23 -12.26 -7.39
C PHE A 66 -0.41 -13.09 -8.37
N TYR A 67 0.35 -12.42 -9.25
CA TYR A 67 1.23 -13.12 -10.18
C TYR A 67 2.28 -13.95 -9.43
N THR A 68 2.99 -13.34 -8.47
CA THR A 68 4.01 -14.01 -7.65
C THR A 68 3.38 -15.12 -6.81
N ASN A 69 2.19 -14.88 -6.25
CA ASN A 69 1.47 -15.87 -5.45
C ASN A 69 1.14 -17.12 -6.27
N ASN A 70 0.60 -16.93 -7.47
CA ASN A 70 0.21 -18.03 -8.36
C ASN A 70 1.44 -18.82 -8.82
N GLN A 71 2.48 -18.13 -9.28
CA GLN A 71 3.72 -18.77 -9.75
C GLN A 71 4.42 -19.57 -8.65
N LEU A 72 4.55 -19.00 -7.44
CA LEU A 72 5.15 -19.74 -6.34
C LEU A 72 4.28 -20.90 -5.85
N ARG A 73 2.95 -20.82 -5.99
CA ARG A 73 2.05 -21.95 -5.70
C ARG A 73 2.21 -23.11 -6.69
N GLU A 74 2.59 -22.84 -7.93
CA GLU A 74 2.83 -23.86 -8.95
C GLU A 74 4.23 -24.48 -8.83
N VAL A 75 5.25 -23.65 -8.55
CA VAL A 75 6.66 -24.09 -8.61
C VAL A 75 7.16 -24.63 -7.27
N LEU A 76 6.71 -24.07 -6.14
CA LEU A 76 7.24 -24.46 -4.83
C LEU A 76 6.57 -25.78 -4.40
N PRO A 77 7.31 -26.89 -4.20
CA PRO A 77 6.72 -28.15 -3.76
C PRO A 77 6.14 -28.05 -2.35
N ASP A 78 5.26 -28.98 -2.01
CA ASP A 78 4.76 -29.09 -0.64
C ASP A 78 5.86 -29.59 0.29
N PHE A 79 5.83 -29.11 1.53
CA PHE A 79 6.83 -29.46 2.52
C PHE A 79 6.37 -30.63 3.37
N ASP A 80 7.21 -31.66 3.47
CA ASP A 80 6.91 -32.90 4.17
C ASP A 80 7.24 -32.80 5.67
N PHE A 81 6.43 -32.02 6.40
CA PHE A 81 6.43 -31.95 7.86
C PHE A 81 5.09 -31.43 8.39
N ALA A 82 4.83 -31.62 9.69
CA ALA A 82 3.52 -31.34 10.33
C ALA A 82 2.92 -29.95 10.07
N TYR A 83 3.78 -28.93 9.87
CA TYR A 83 3.37 -27.55 9.60
C TYR A 83 3.73 -27.07 8.18
N GLY A 84 4.16 -27.98 7.31
CA GLY A 84 4.71 -27.69 5.99
C GLY A 84 3.82 -26.82 5.13
N LYS A 85 2.52 -27.14 5.09
CA LYS A 85 1.49 -26.36 4.39
C LYS A 85 1.40 -24.91 4.88
N TYR A 86 1.51 -24.67 6.18
CA TYR A 86 1.39 -23.32 6.75
C TYR A 86 2.64 -22.50 6.48
N VAL A 87 3.82 -23.10 6.67
CA VAL A 87 5.11 -22.46 6.38
C VAL A 87 5.21 -22.11 4.90
N ARG A 88 4.80 -23.02 4.01
CA ARG A 88 4.75 -22.78 2.57
C ARG A 88 3.84 -21.60 2.21
N ASN A 89 2.60 -21.58 2.71
CA ASN A 89 1.67 -20.49 2.42
C ASN A 89 2.16 -19.14 2.99
N ALA A 90 2.75 -19.13 4.18
CA ALA A 90 3.32 -17.93 4.79
C ALA A 90 4.50 -17.38 3.97
N PHE A 91 5.41 -18.26 3.55
CA PHE A 91 6.54 -17.90 2.70
C PHE A 91 6.09 -17.31 1.35
N ILE A 92 5.16 -17.99 0.66
CA ILE A 92 4.59 -17.50 -0.60
C ILE A 92 3.92 -16.14 -0.40
N GLY A 93 3.13 -15.97 0.66
CA GLY A 93 2.48 -14.71 0.99
C GLY A 93 3.48 -13.58 1.24
N PHE A 94 4.56 -13.86 1.97
CA PHE A 94 5.62 -12.91 2.24
C PHE A 94 6.37 -12.49 0.97
N CYS A 95 6.79 -13.44 0.13
CA CYS A 95 7.44 -13.14 -1.14
C CYS A 95 6.52 -12.32 -2.06
N SER A 96 5.23 -12.67 -2.12
CA SER A 96 4.23 -11.93 -2.89
C SER A 96 4.08 -10.49 -2.40
N ALA A 97 4.06 -10.29 -1.07
CA ALA A 97 4.01 -8.97 -0.44
C ALA A 97 5.26 -8.14 -0.73
N ALA A 98 6.45 -8.73 -0.59
CA ALA A 98 7.72 -8.06 -0.85
C ALA A 98 7.84 -7.59 -2.31
N VAL A 99 7.48 -8.43 -3.28
CA VAL A 99 7.48 -8.05 -4.70
C VAL A 99 6.48 -6.92 -4.97
N SER A 100 5.26 -7.04 -4.46
CA SER A 100 4.24 -5.99 -4.57
C SER A 100 4.67 -4.65 -3.97
N ASP A 101 5.27 -4.68 -2.79
CA ASP A 101 5.75 -3.47 -2.12
C ASP A 101 6.87 -2.82 -2.91
N THR A 102 7.85 -3.58 -3.38
CA THR A 102 8.94 -3.06 -4.22
C THR A 102 8.41 -2.44 -5.51
N CYS A 103 7.47 -3.09 -6.21
CA CYS A 103 6.90 -2.56 -7.45
C CYS A 103 6.04 -1.30 -7.23
N SER A 104 5.32 -1.20 -6.11
CA SER A 104 4.38 -0.10 -5.85
C SER A 104 4.95 1.03 -4.99
N ASN A 105 6.16 0.90 -4.42
CA ASN A 105 6.68 1.81 -3.41
C ASN A 105 6.79 3.25 -3.91
N SER A 106 7.37 3.46 -5.09
CA SER A 106 7.60 4.79 -5.66
C SER A 106 6.30 5.54 -5.92
N LEU A 107 5.27 4.84 -6.41
CA LEU A 107 3.94 5.41 -6.62
C LEU A 107 3.28 5.81 -5.29
N ARG A 108 3.47 5.02 -4.24
CA ARG A 108 2.97 5.34 -2.89
C ARG A 108 3.68 6.56 -2.32
N VAL A 109 5.00 6.67 -2.52
CA VAL A 109 5.78 7.84 -2.11
C VAL A 109 5.28 9.10 -2.82
N LEU A 110 5.11 9.05 -4.15
CA LEU A 110 4.59 10.17 -4.94
C LEU A 110 3.16 10.55 -4.53
N LYS A 111 2.29 9.57 -4.30
CA LYS A 111 0.93 9.77 -3.82
C LYS A 111 0.93 10.52 -2.49
N THR A 112 1.70 10.07 -1.51
CA THR A 112 1.76 10.72 -0.19
C THR A 112 2.28 12.15 -0.30
N THR A 113 3.39 12.37 -1.02
CA THR A 113 3.95 13.73 -1.21
C THR A 113 2.94 14.69 -1.82
N ARG A 114 2.20 14.26 -2.84
CA ARG A 114 1.18 15.11 -3.48
C ARG A 114 -0.03 15.36 -2.58
N GLN A 115 -0.46 14.34 -1.84
CA GLN A 115 -1.64 14.43 -0.97
C GLN A 115 -1.39 15.35 0.23
N THR A 116 -0.17 15.37 0.75
CA THR A 116 0.21 16.16 1.94
C THR A 116 0.78 17.53 1.61
N SER A 117 1.20 17.79 0.37
CA SER A 117 1.65 19.11 -0.07
C SER A 117 0.55 20.15 0.15
N LEU A 118 0.88 21.32 0.70
CA LEU A 118 -0.09 22.41 0.87
C LEU A 118 -0.54 22.96 -0.49
N GLU A 119 0.41 23.11 -1.41
CA GLU A 119 0.17 23.56 -2.78
C GLU A 119 -0.05 22.38 -3.74
N PRO A 120 -0.89 22.53 -4.78
CA PRO A 120 -1.11 21.50 -5.78
C PRO A 120 0.17 21.25 -6.61
N VAL A 121 0.92 20.18 -6.29
CA VAL A 121 2.12 19.78 -7.03
C VAL A 121 1.84 18.69 -8.06
N GLY A 122 2.54 18.74 -9.19
CA GLY A 122 2.50 17.70 -10.21
C GLY A 122 3.17 16.40 -9.77
N TYR A 123 2.91 15.27 -10.46
CA TYR A 123 3.63 14.02 -10.20
C TYR A 123 5.10 14.10 -10.60
N LEU A 124 5.38 14.68 -11.77
CA LEU A 124 6.75 14.90 -12.26
C LEU A 124 7.53 15.84 -11.34
N GLU A 125 6.88 16.92 -10.90
CA GLU A 125 7.45 17.89 -9.97
C GLU A 125 7.73 17.26 -8.60
N SER A 126 6.79 16.45 -8.08
CA SER A 126 7.00 15.69 -6.84
C SER A 126 8.20 14.74 -6.97
N ALA A 127 8.30 14.02 -8.10
CA ALA A 127 9.42 13.12 -8.36
C ALA A 127 10.76 13.88 -8.41
N ARG A 128 10.82 15.00 -9.15
CA ARG A 128 12.02 15.85 -9.23
C ARG A 128 12.43 16.38 -7.87
N THR A 129 11.47 16.87 -7.08
CA THR A 129 11.72 17.39 -5.73
C THR A 129 12.27 16.32 -4.81
N ILE A 130 11.74 15.10 -4.87
CA ILE A 130 12.23 13.97 -4.07
C ILE A 130 13.63 13.55 -4.53
N ILE A 131 13.86 13.41 -5.83
CA ILE A 131 15.16 13.01 -6.36
C ILE A 131 16.23 14.06 -6.05
N ALA A 132 15.89 15.35 -6.11
CA ALA A 132 16.82 16.42 -5.78
C ALA A 132 17.21 16.43 -4.29
N LYS A 133 16.28 16.06 -3.40
CA LYS A 133 16.52 16.05 -1.93
C LYS A 133 17.15 14.75 -1.43
N ASP A 134 16.62 13.61 -1.87
CA ASP A 134 16.89 12.29 -1.30
C ASP A 134 17.38 11.27 -2.36
N GLY A 135 17.61 11.71 -3.59
CA GLY A 135 18.03 10.86 -4.69
C GLY A 135 17.00 9.83 -5.12
N TYR A 136 17.43 8.90 -5.97
CA TYR A 136 16.62 7.75 -6.37
C TYR A 136 16.30 6.82 -5.19
N ALA A 137 17.18 6.74 -4.19
CA ALA A 137 16.94 5.99 -2.96
C ALA A 137 15.72 6.53 -2.20
N GLY A 138 15.51 7.85 -2.16
CA GLY A 138 14.31 8.45 -1.56
C GLY A 138 13.02 8.15 -2.35
N LEU A 139 13.09 8.06 -3.67
CA LEU A 139 11.92 7.76 -4.49
C LEU A 139 11.51 6.28 -4.38
N PHE A 140 12.46 5.35 -4.44
CA PHE A 140 12.18 3.92 -4.49
C PHE A 140 12.27 3.21 -3.14
N GLY A 141 13.13 3.66 -2.23
CA GLY A 141 13.42 2.98 -0.97
C GLY A 141 12.72 3.56 0.26
N ARG A 142 12.17 4.78 0.19
CA ARG A 142 11.57 5.44 1.36
C ARG A 142 10.43 4.58 1.94
N GLY A 143 10.60 4.18 3.20
CA GLY A 143 9.65 3.36 3.95
C GLY A 143 9.47 1.92 3.46
N LEU A 144 10.24 1.47 2.47
CA LEU A 144 10.09 0.14 1.87
C LEU A 144 10.39 -0.97 2.87
N GLY A 145 11.53 -0.89 3.57
CA GLY A 145 11.92 -1.90 4.56
C GLY A 145 10.89 -2.04 5.69
N THR A 146 10.40 -0.92 6.21
CA THR A 146 9.33 -0.92 7.21
C THR A 146 8.05 -1.54 6.67
N ARG A 147 7.65 -1.23 5.43
CA ARG A 147 6.46 -1.83 4.80
C ARG A 147 6.55 -3.34 4.68
N ILE A 148 7.67 -3.85 4.14
CA ILE A 148 7.89 -5.28 3.99
C ILE A 148 7.82 -5.98 5.35
N MET A 149 8.50 -5.43 6.36
CA MET A 149 8.50 -5.97 7.71
C MET A 149 7.09 -5.95 8.34
N THR A 150 6.40 -4.80 8.26
CA THR A 150 5.04 -4.66 8.82
C THR A 150 4.05 -5.57 8.11
N ASN A 151 4.13 -5.72 6.78
CA ASN A 151 3.28 -6.64 6.03
C ASN A 151 3.56 -8.11 6.41
N GLY A 152 4.81 -8.47 6.64
CA GLY A 152 5.18 -9.79 7.15
C GLY A 152 4.57 -10.08 8.52
N VAL A 153 4.72 -9.15 9.47
CA VAL A 153 4.13 -9.25 10.82
C VAL A 153 2.60 -9.27 10.76
N GLN A 154 2.00 -8.37 9.96
CA GLN A 154 0.56 -8.29 9.77
C GLN A 154 0.00 -9.62 9.21
N GLY A 155 0.69 -10.24 8.25
CA GLY A 155 0.29 -11.53 7.69
C GLY A 155 0.32 -12.65 8.74
N ALA A 156 1.36 -12.69 9.57
CA ALA A 156 1.48 -13.66 10.66
C ALA A 156 0.37 -13.48 11.70
N LEU A 157 0.16 -12.24 12.17
CA LEU A 157 -0.88 -11.90 13.14
C LEU A 157 -2.28 -12.20 12.61
N PHE A 158 -2.57 -11.86 11.35
CA PHE A 158 -3.85 -12.17 10.72
C PHE A 158 -4.10 -13.67 10.68
N THR A 159 -3.10 -14.47 10.31
CA THR A 159 -3.23 -15.94 10.24
C THR A 159 -3.54 -16.55 11.62
N ILE A 160 -2.84 -16.11 12.67
CA ILE A 160 -3.06 -16.58 14.04
C ILE A 160 -4.42 -16.11 14.56
N GLY A 161 -4.73 -14.82 14.42
CA GLY A 161 -5.97 -14.23 14.90
C GLY A 161 -7.19 -14.83 14.21
N TRP A 162 -7.12 -15.03 12.89
CA TRP A 162 -8.20 -15.68 12.15
C TRP A 162 -8.42 -17.11 12.60
N LYS A 163 -7.35 -17.88 12.83
CA LYS A 163 -7.46 -19.25 13.33
C LYS A 163 -8.12 -19.29 14.72
N ALA A 164 -7.70 -18.43 15.64
CA ALA A 164 -8.30 -18.33 16.97
C ALA A 164 -9.80 -17.97 16.91
N ILE A 165 -10.17 -16.98 16.09
CA ILE A 165 -11.58 -16.60 15.88
C ILE A 165 -12.37 -17.74 15.26
N SER A 166 -11.82 -18.42 14.24
CA SER A 166 -12.49 -19.54 13.58
C SER A 166 -12.72 -20.72 14.52
N GLU A 167 -11.78 -21.00 15.44
CA GLU A 167 -11.94 -22.03 16.47
C GLU A 167 -13.02 -21.66 17.51
N MET A 168 -13.18 -20.37 17.82
CA MET A 168 -14.27 -19.90 18.68
C MET A 168 -15.64 -19.96 18.00
N LEU A 169 -15.72 -19.65 16.70
CA LEU A 169 -16.97 -19.63 15.94
C LEU A 169 -17.47 -21.03 15.54
N ASN A 170 -16.56 -22.01 15.44
CA ASN A 170 -16.90 -23.40 15.13
C ASN A 170 -17.13 -24.27 16.39
N LYS A 171 -17.22 -23.65 17.57
CA LYS A 171 -17.69 -24.28 18.82
C LYS A 171 -19.15 -23.89 19.06
#